data_AF-A0A9W9TYX6-F1
#
_entry.id   AF-A0A9W9TYX6-F1
#
_cell.length_a   1.000
_cell.length_b   1.000
_cell.length_c   1.000
_cell.angle_alpha   90.00
_cell.angle_beta   90.00
_cell.angle_gamma   90.00
#
_symmetry.space_group_name_H-M   'P 1'
#
loop_
_entity.id
_entity.type
_entity.pdbx_description
1 polymer ?
#
loop_
_entity_poly.entity_id
_entity_poly.type
_entity_poly.pdbx_seq_one_letter_code
_entity_poly.pdbx_strand_id
1 'polypeptide(L)'
;MEHKTQRLREELGRPELRSCYEKEESSKANKAGFLLSRLSTPLQLLFRSPIISIVALYIAIVYGCLYLLFTTVTDVFQTTYHWSVSVSGLSYIGLGLGFITGQTFLGFTSDKVMMRLKARKNDIFEPEMRLLICIPFAFFVPISFFWYGWSVQAHTHWIVPIIGLFPFGVGMIGIFVGLQTYVIDSYPRYAASGLAAITVSRSLFGALLPLAGPYMYRALGYGWGNSLLGFVTLALIPMPVIFYRFGRVLRERAVGNFK
;
A
#
# COMPACT_ATOMS: atom_id res chain seq x y z
N MET A 1 26.60 -7.81 13.01
CA MET A 1 27.09 -8.25 11.68
C MET A 1 28.59 -8.03 11.51
N GLU A 2 29.16 -7.00 12.14
CA GLU A 2 30.62 -6.75 12.18
C GLU A 2 31.37 -7.90 12.88
N HIS A 3 30.88 -8.36 14.04
CA HIS A 3 31.44 -9.54 14.73
C HIS A 3 31.50 -10.81 13.88
N LYS A 4 30.53 -11.01 12.97
CA LYS A 4 30.50 -12.18 12.08
C LYS A 4 31.51 -12.05 10.94
N THR A 5 31.74 -10.82 10.47
CA THR A 5 32.73 -10.51 9.42
C THR A 5 34.15 -10.62 10.00
N GLN A 6 34.35 -10.13 11.22
CA GLN A 6 35.64 -10.20 11.92
C GLN A 6 36.03 -11.63 12.27
N ARG A 7 35.08 -12.43 12.76
CA ARG A 7 35.30 -13.87 12.98
C ARG A 7 35.68 -14.61 11.68
N LEU A 8 35.02 -14.29 10.57
CA LEU A 8 35.36 -14.88 9.26
C LEU A 8 36.71 -14.40 8.71
N ARG A 9 37.14 -13.17 9.02
CA ARG A 9 38.49 -12.68 8.69
C ARG A 9 39.57 -13.50 9.39
N GLU A 10 39.36 -13.80 10.66
CA GLU A 10 40.29 -14.56 11.49
C GLU A 10 40.31 -16.05 11.11
N GLU A 11 39.14 -16.67 10.89
CA GLU A 11 39.03 -18.09 10.53
C GLU A 11 39.58 -18.42 9.12
N LEU A 12 39.46 -17.49 8.17
CA LEU A 12 39.84 -17.72 6.76
C LEU A 12 41.21 -17.13 6.39
N GLY A 13 41.86 -16.39 7.29
CA GLY A 13 43.15 -15.72 7.03
C GLY A 13 43.09 -14.71 5.87
N ARG A 14 41.89 -14.21 5.54
CA ARG A 14 41.63 -13.29 4.43
C ARG A 14 41.25 -11.91 4.97
N PRO A 15 42.22 -11.01 5.17
CA PRO A 15 41.96 -9.67 5.67
C PRO A 15 41.11 -8.83 4.71
N GLU A 16 41.03 -9.20 3.42
CA GLU A 16 40.20 -8.52 2.42
C GLU A 16 38.68 -8.75 2.54
N LEU A 17 38.21 -9.66 3.42
CA LEU A 17 36.78 -9.93 3.58
C LEU A 17 36.06 -8.68 4.12
N ARG A 18 35.27 -8.03 3.27
CA ARG A 18 34.44 -6.88 3.65
C ARG A 18 33.00 -7.30 3.83
N SER A 19 32.32 -6.70 4.79
CA SER A 19 30.87 -6.86 4.87
C SER A 19 30.24 -6.20 3.64
N CYS A 20 29.21 -6.81 3.04
CA CYS A 20 28.46 -6.20 1.92
C CYS A 20 27.81 -4.84 2.27
N TYR A 21 27.85 -4.47 3.57
CA TYR A 21 27.40 -3.19 4.11
C TYR A 21 28.53 -2.20 4.43
N GLU A 22 29.79 -2.63 4.35
CA GLU A 22 30.99 -1.81 4.59
C GLU A 22 31.28 -1.00 3.31
N LYS A 23 30.50 0.06 3.09
CA LYS A 23 30.76 1.05 2.04
C LYS A 23 31.82 2.04 2.53
N GLU A 24 32.82 2.24 1.68
CA GLU A 24 33.86 3.29 1.66
C GLU A 24 33.76 4.33 2.79
N GLU A 25 34.74 4.25 3.69
CA GLU A 25 35.03 5.20 4.75
C GLU A 25 35.66 6.49 4.19
N SER A 26 35.08 7.07 3.14
CA SER A 26 35.53 8.31 2.49
C SER A 26 34.47 9.41 2.55
N SER A 27 34.01 9.75 3.76
CA SER A 27 33.74 11.15 4.14
C SER A 27 33.25 11.27 5.58
N LYS A 28 34.16 11.64 6.47
CA LYS A 28 33.85 12.21 7.79
C LYS A 28 33.37 13.69 7.72
N ALA A 29 32.96 14.18 6.54
CA ALA A 29 32.39 15.51 6.36
C ALA A 29 30.88 15.43 6.04
N ASN A 30 30.06 16.12 6.83
CA ASN A 30 28.61 16.31 6.71
C ASN A 30 27.70 15.13 7.11
N LYS A 31 27.59 14.85 8.42
CA LYS A 31 26.44 14.10 8.98
C LYS A 31 25.09 14.71 8.56
N ALA A 32 24.99 16.05 8.50
CA ALA A 32 23.80 16.75 8.02
C ALA A 32 23.54 16.54 6.52
N GLY A 33 24.58 16.61 5.67
CA GLY A 33 24.46 16.34 4.23
C GLY A 33 24.17 14.87 3.91
N PHE A 34 24.68 13.94 4.71
CA PHE A 34 24.37 12.52 4.62
C PHE A 34 22.94 12.20 5.07
N LEU A 35 22.45 12.86 6.13
CA LEU A 35 21.05 12.77 6.57
C LEU A 35 20.11 13.39 5.53
N LEU A 36 20.43 14.58 4.99
CA LEU A 36 19.68 15.22 3.91
C LEU A 36 19.65 14.37 2.63
N SER A 37 20.79 13.77 2.27
CA SER A 37 20.88 12.82 1.15
C SER A 37 19.97 11.60 1.38
N ARG A 38 19.98 11.03 2.59
CA ARG A 38 19.08 9.91 2.97
C ARG A 38 17.61 10.30 3.03
N LEU A 39 17.26 11.52 3.41
CA LEU A 39 15.89 12.06 3.37
C LEU A 39 15.41 12.35 1.94
N SER A 40 16.32 12.71 1.03
CA SER A 40 16.01 12.93 -0.38
C SER A 40 15.92 11.63 -1.19
N THR A 41 16.51 10.53 -0.70
CA THR A 41 16.53 9.23 -1.38
C THR A 41 15.12 8.66 -1.66
N PRO A 42 14.15 8.72 -0.73
CA PRO A 42 12.76 8.33 -0.99
C PRO A 42 12.11 9.13 -2.13
N LEU A 43 12.31 10.45 -2.15
CA LEU A 43 11.79 11.32 -3.21
C LEU A 43 12.48 10.99 -4.54
N GLN A 44 13.79 10.82 -4.55
CA GLN A 44 14.53 10.41 -5.75
C GLN A 44 14.07 9.05 -6.27
N LEU A 45 13.80 8.06 -5.41
CA LEU A 45 13.25 6.76 -5.80
C LEU A 45 11.85 6.89 -6.38
N LEU A 46 11.02 7.78 -5.82
CA LEU A 46 9.69 8.09 -6.32
C LEU A 46 9.73 8.72 -7.72
N PHE A 47 10.77 9.48 -8.07
CA PHE A 47 10.88 10.09 -9.41
C PHE A 47 11.71 9.27 -10.41
N ARG A 48 12.67 8.45 -9.94
CA ARG A 48 13.55 7.65 -10.81
C ARG A 48 13.05 6.25 -11.09
N SER A 49 12.31 5.63 -10.18
CA SER A 49 11.80 4.26 -10.37
C SER A 49 10.30 4.30 -10.66
N PRO A 50 9.87 4.21 -11.94
CA PRO A 50 8.45 4.29 -12.29
C PRO A 50 7.63 3.20 -11.59
N ILE A 51 8.25 2.05 -11.26
CA ILE A 51 7.60 0.98 -10.50
C ILE A 51 7.20 1.47 -9.11
N ILE A 52 8.16 2.06 -8.38
CA ILE A 52 7.92 2.54 -7.00
C ILE A 52 6.92 3.70 -7.03
N SER A 53 7.00 4.59 -8.03
CA SER A 53 6.05 5.70 -8.18
C SER A 53 4.61 5.21 -8.31
N ILE A 54 4.36 4.26 -9.21
CA ILE A 54 3.00 3.79 -9.48
C ILE A 54 2.46 2.98 -8.28
N VAL A 55 3.31 2.16 -7.65
CA VAL A 55 2.93 1.44 -6.41
C VAL A 55 2.63 2.42 -5.28
N ALA A 56 3.47 3.44 -5.08
CA ALA A 56 3.26 4.47 -4.07
C ALA A 56 1.98 5.27 -4.34
N LEU A 57 1.71 5.62 -5.60
CA LEU A 57 0.49 6.31 -6.01
C LEU A 57 -0.76 5.45 -5.74
N TYR A 58 -0.72 4.16 -6.08
CA TYR A 58 -1.82 3.23 -5.79
C TYR A 58 -2.13 3.22 -4.28
N ILE A 59 -1.11 2.96 -3.46
CA ILE A 59 -1.25 2.91 -2.00
C ILE A 59 -1.75 4.26 -1.48
N ALA A 60 -1.20 5.36 -2.00
CA ALA A 60 -1.57 6.71 -1.58
C ALA A 60 -3.03 7.05 -1.88
N ILE A 61 -3.54 6.69 -3.06
CA ILE A 61 -4.95 6.89 -3.42
C ILE A 61 -5.86 6.09 -2.50
N VAL A 62 -5.61 4.78 -2.33
CA VAL A 62 -6.44 3.93 -1.47
C VAL A 62 -6.42 4.42 -0.01
N TYR A 63 -5.26 4.86 0.46
CA TYR A 63 -5.11 5.42 1.82
C TYR A 63 -5.82 6.77 1.98
N GLY A 64 -5.71 7.65 0.98
CA GLY A 64 -6.45 8.91 0.95
C GLY A 64 -7.95 8.66 1.01
N CYS A 65 -8.44 7.63 0.30
CA CYS A 65 -9.84 7.25 0.36
C CYS A 65 -10.25 6.69 1.74
N LEU A 66 -9.37 5.94 2.43
CA LEU A 66 -9.62 5.53 3.82
C LEU A 66 -9.80 6.75 4.74
N TYR A 67 -8.91 7.73 4.66
CA TYR A 67 -9.00 8.93 5.50
C TYR A 67 -10.23 9.77 5.17
N LEU A 68 -10.60 9.82 3.88
CA LEU A 68 -11.84 10.43 3.46
C LEU A 68 -13.05 9.70 4.09
N LEU A 69 -13.08 8.36 4.07
CA LEU A 69 -14.10 7.58 4.78
C LEU A 69 -14.10 7.86 6.30
N PHE A 70 -12.93 7.93 6.94
CA PHE A 70 -12.82 8.27 8.37
C PHE A 70 -13.34 9.66 8.73
N THR A 71 -13.30 10.60 7.79
CA THR A 71 -13.83 11.94 8.05
C THR A 71 -15.31 12.03 7.72
N THR A 72 -15.80 11.29 6.73
CA THR A 72 -17.18 11.40 6.26
C THR A 72 -18.14 10.40 6.86
N VAL A 73 -17.70 9.22 7.29
CA VAL A 73 -18.58 8.19 7.87
C VAL A 73 -19.27 8.75 9.12
N THR A 74 -18.52 9.35 10.04
CA THR A 74 -19.11 9.96 11.25
C THR A 74 -20.13 11.05 10.91
N ASP A 75 -19.82 11.92 9.94
CA ASP A 75 -20.72 12.98 9.48
C ASP A 75 -22.00 12.42 8.86
N VAL A 76 -21.90 11.40 8.00
CA VAL A 76 -23.04 10.72 7.38
C VAL A 76 -23.97 10.11 8.45
N PHE A 77 -23.43 9.41 9.44
CA PHE A 77 -24.26 8.79 10.48
C PHE A 77 -24.93 9.81 11.41
N GLN A 78 -24.30 10.96 11.65
CA GLN A 78 -24.93 12.05 12.41
C GLN A 78 -25.99 12.79 11.60
N THR A 79 -25.70 13.14 10.35
CA THR A 79 -26.56 13.98 9.51
C THR A 79 -27.71 13.21 8.86
N THR A 80 -27.42 12.02 8.33
CA THR A 80 -28.36 11.21 7.54
C THR A 80 -29.16 10.23 8.41
N TYR A 81 -28.52 9.69 9.45
CA TYR A 81 -29.12 8.67 10.33
C TYR A 81 -29.46 9.20 11.72
N HIS A 82 -29.18 10.47 12.01
CA HIS A 82 -29.48 11.15 13.28
C HIS A 82 -28.90 10.43 14.51
N TRP A 83 -27.76 9.76 14.35
CA TRP A 83 -27.05 9.15 15.47
C TRP A 83 -26.39 10.20 16.35
N SER A 84 -26.33 9.93 17.65
CA SER A 84 -25.54 10.77 18.56
C SER A 84 -24.04 10.62 18.28
N VAL A 85 -23.26 11.62 18.65
CA VAL A 85 -21.78 11.61 18.50
C VAL A 85 -21.18 10.38 19.18
N SER A 86 -21.69 10.00 20.36
CA SER A 86 -21.23 8.85 21.13
C SER A 86 -21.41 7.52 20.41
N VAL A 87 -22.48 7.35 19.63
CA VAL A 87 -22.78 6.09 18.92
C VAL A 87 -22.18 6.09 17.51
N SER A 88 -21.89 7.25 16.94
CA SER A 88 -21.32 7.37 15.58
C SER A 88 -20.00 6.62 15.39
N GLY A 89 -19.23 6.41 16.47
CA GLY A 89 -18.02 5.58 16.43
C GLY A 89 -18.28 4.10 16.11
N LEU A 90 -19.47 3.55 16.41
CA LEU A 90 -19.80 2.14 16.11
C LEU A 90 -19.84 1.85 14.61
N SER A 91 -20.05 2.88 13.77
CA SER A 91 -20.04 2.73 12.31
C SER A 91 -18.71 2.16 11.78
N TYR A 92 -17.59 2.39 12.49
CA TYR A 92 -16.27 1.86 12.13
C TYR A 92 -16.10 0.36 12.36
N ILE A 93 -17.04 -0.31 13.04
CA ILE A 93 -16.98 -1.76 13.25
C ILE A 93 -16.93 -2.52 11.91
N GLY A 94 -17.66 -2.05 10.89
CA GLY A 94 -17.60 -2.63 9.54
C GLY A 94 -16.18 -2.61 8.97
N LEU A 95 -15.50 -1.45 9.04
CA LEU A 95 -14.11 -1.29 8.62
C LEU A 95 -13.16 -2.17 9.45
N GLY A 96 -13.29 -2.14 10.78
CA GLY A 96 -12.45 -2.88 11.71
C GLY A 96 -12.53 -4.40 11.49
N LEU A 97 -13.73 -4.94 11.35
CA LEU A 97 -13.95 -6.36 11.02
C LEU A 97 -13.38 -6.70 9.64
N GLY A 98 -13.51 -5.80 8.66
CA GLY A 98 -12.89 -5.95 7.36
C GLY A 98 -11.36 -6.06 7.43
N PHE A 99 -10.71 -5.23 8.26
CA PHE A 99 -9.26 -5.30 8.45
C PHE A 99 -8.82 -6.60 9.10
N ILE A 100 -9.49 -7.04 10.17
CA ILE A 100 -9.15 -8.28 10.88
C ILE A 100 -9.33 -9.47 9.94
N THR A 101 -10.48 -9.59 9.28
CA THR A 101 -10.77 -10.70 8.37
C THR A 101 -9.83 -10.71 7.17
N GLY A 102 -9.54 -9.55 6.58
CA GLY A 102 -8.57 -9.41 5.49
C GLY A 102 -7.16 -9.85 5.89
N GLN A 103 -6.70 -9.42 7.06
CA GLN A 103 -5.38 -9.79 7.59
C GLN A 103 -5.28 -11.28 7.90
N THR A 104 -6.29 -11.85 8.55
CA THR A 104 -6.34 -13.29 8.86
C THR A 104 -6.36 -14.12 7.58
N PHE A 105 -7.22 -13.77 6.63
CA PHE A 105 -7.33 -14.49 5.35
C PHE A 105 -6.03 -14.42 4.55
N LEU A 106 -5.40 -13.24 4.49
CA LEU A 106 -4.12 -13.07 3.82
C LEU A 106 -3.00 -13.87 4.51
N GLY A 107 -2.93 -13.85 5.84
CA GLY A 107 -1.94 -14.60 6.61
C GLY A 107 -2.00 -16.11 6.36
N PHE A 108 -3.20 -16.69 6.32
CA PHE A 108 -3.36 -18.13 6.05
C PHE A 108 -3.19 -18.52 4.57
N THR A 109 -3.53 -17.61 3.65
CA THR A 109 -3.58 -17.90 2.21
C THR A 109 -2.27 -17.57 1.50
N SER A 110 -1.56 -16.54 1.95
CA SER A 110 -0.34 -16.04 1.33
C SER A 110 0.72 -17.14 1.20
N ASP A 111 1.03 -17.85 2.28
CA ASP A 111 2.06 -18.89 2.27
C ASP A 111 1.67 -20.08 1.39
N LYS A 112 0.40 -20.51 1.45
CA LYS A 112 -0.12 -21.61 0.63
C LYS A 112 -0.10 -21.28 -0.86
N VAL A 113 -0.52 -20.06 -1.22
CA VAL A 113 -0.50 -19.59 -2.61
C VAL A 113 0.93 -19.44 -3.09
N MET A 114 1.83 -18.92 -2.25
CA MET A 114 3.23 -18.77 -2.60
C MET A 114 3.91 -20.12 -2.83
N MET A 115 3.68 -21.11 -1.96
CA MET A 115 4.22 -22.46 -2.15
C MET A 115 3.70 -23.12 -3.44
N ARG A 116 2.40 -22.96 -3.75
CA ARG A 116 1.81 -23.48 -4.98
C ARG A 116 2.39 -22.80 -6.23
N LEU A 117 2.62 -21.49 -6.18
CA LEU A 117 3.18 -20.74 -7.31
C LEU A 117 4.65 -21.07 -7.51
N LYS A 118 5.44 -21.23 -6.44
CA LYS A 118 6.82 -21.73 -6.49
C LYS A 118 6.90 -23.12 -7.11
N ALA A 119 6.05 -24.05 -6.67
CA ALA A 119 6.01 -25.41 -7.21
C ALA A 119 5.71 -25.46 -8.72
N ARG A 120 4.93 -24.50 -9.24
CA ARG A 120 4.63 -24.40 -10.68
C ARG A 120 5.74 -23.76 -11.52
N LYS A 121 6.69 -23.04 -10.89
CA LYS A 121 7.79 -22.33 -11.55
C LYS A 121 9.17 -22.91 -11.21
N ASN A 122 9.27 -24.23 -11.03
CA ASN A 122 10.52 -24.92 -10.69
C ASN A 122 11.20 -24.36 -9.43
N ASP A 123 10.40 -24.01 -8.42
CA ASP A 123 10.83 -23.46 -7.13
C ASP A 123 11.53 -22.07 -7.18
N ILE A 124 11.44 -21.39 -8.33
CA ILE A 124 11.98 -20.03 -8.49
C ILE A 124 10.99 -19.02 -7.88
N PHE A 125 11.47 -18.27 -6.87
CA PHE A 125 10.71 -17.18 -6.27
C PHE A 125 10.80 -15.91 -7.13
N GLU A 126 9.65 -15.42 -7.56
CA GLU A 126 9.51 -14.13 -8.25
C GLU A 126 8.65 -13.18 -7.40
N PRO A 127 9.13 -11.96 -7.08
CA PRO A 127 8.35 -10.96 -6.34
C PRO A 127 6.96 -10.69 -6.93
N GLU A 128 6.83 -10.84 -8.25
CA GLU A 128 5.60 -10.65 -9.01
C GLU A 128 4.47 -11.61 -8.60
N MET A 129 4.79 -12.77 -8.01
CA MET A 129 3.80 -13.69 -7.45
C MET A 129 2.93 -13.03 -6.37
N ARG A 130 3.45 -12.03 -5.65
CA ARG A 130 2.68 -11.26 -4.65
C ARG A 130 1.60 -10.39 -5.27
N LEU A 131 1.86 -9.83 -6.46
CA LEU A 131 0.87 -9.01 -7.19
C LEU A 131 -0.34 -9.83 -7.60
N LEU A 132 -0.15 -11.11 -7.93
CA LEU A 132 -1.24 -12.03 -8.27
C LEU A 132 -2.20 -12.24 -7.08
N ILE A 133 -1.67 -12.28 -5.87
CA ILE A 133 -2.47 -12.37 -4.64
C ILE A 133 -3.28 -11.09 -4.42
N CYS A 134 -2.78 -9.92 -4.84
CA CYS A 134 -3.45 -8.63 -4.66
C CYS A 134 -4.67 -8.41 -5.55
N ILE A 135 -4.67 -8.99 -6.76
CA ILE A 135 -5.74 -8.79 -7.76
C ILE A 135 -7.14 -9.05 -7.20
N PRO A 136 -7.45 -10.19 -6.56
CA PRO A 136 -8.79 -10.43 -6.00
C PRO A 136 -9.17 -9.38 -4.93
N PHE A 137 -8.20 -8.90 -4.14
CA PHE A 137 -8.47 -7.88 -3.13
C PHE A 137 -8.78 -6.51 -3.73
N ALA A 138 -8.20 -6.20 -4.89
CA ALA A 138 -8.41 -4.94 -5.57
C ALA A 138 -9.87 -4.74 -6.01
N PHE A 139 -10.65 -5.81 -6.22
CA PHE A 139 -12.07 -5.72 -6.56
C PHE A 139 -12.96 -5.35 -5.36
N PHE A 140 -12.57 -5.70 -4.13
CA PHE A 140 -13.40 -5.40 -2.95
C PHE A 140 -13.48 -3.89 -2.64
N VAL A 141 -12.45 -3.12 -2.97
CA VAL A 141 -12.40 -1.67 -2.74
C VAL A 141 -13.49 -0.91 -3.53
N PRO A 142 -13.60 -1.02 -4.87
CA PRO A 142 -14.66 -0.35 -5.61
C PRO A 142 -16.05 -0.88 -5.27
N ILE A 143 -16.19 -2.19 -5.02
CA ILE A 143 -17.47 -2.77 -4.55
C ILE A 143 -17.93 -2.06 -3.27
N SER A 144 -17.03 -1.81 -2.33
CA SER A 144 -17.36 -1.07 -1.11
C SER A 144 -17.81 0.36 -1.40
N PHE A 145 -17.11 1.09 -2.28
CA PHE A 145 -17.50 2.47 -2.62
C PHE A 145 -18.88 2.56 -3.26
N PHE A 146 -19.17 1.68 -4.22
CA PHE A 146 -20.49 1.64 -4.85
C PHE A 146 -21.56 1.24 -3.83
N TRP A 147 -21.30 0.21 -3.01
CA TRP A 147 -22.25 -0.23 -2.00
C TRP A 147 -22.53 0.87 -0.99
N TYR A 148 -21.49 1.39 -0.32
CA TYR A 148 -21.60 2.42 0.71
C TYR A 148 -22.26 3.70 0.16
N GLY A 149 -21.76 4.21 -0.97
CA GLY A 149 -22.26 5.45 -1.57
C GLY A 149 -23.75 5.42 -1.88
N TRP A 150 -24.20 4.39 -2.59
CA TRP A 150 -25.60 4.27 -3.00
C TRP A 150 -26.51 3.92 -1.83
N SER A 151 -26.03 3.15 -0.85
CA SER A 151 -26.80 2.81 0.35
C SER A 151 -27.09 4.05 1.20
N VAL A 152 -26.12 4.96 1.33
CA VAL A 152 -26.28 6.24 2.01
C VAL A 152 -27.23 7.15 1.23
N GLN A 153 -27.04 7.28 -0.09
CA GLN A 153 -27.90 8.14 -0.92
C GLN A 153 -29.36 7.66 -0.97
N ALA A 154 -29.60 6.35 -0.91
CA ALA A 154 -30.95 5.79 -0.86
C ALA A 154 -31.57 5.79 0.54
N HIS A 155 -30.90 6.37 1.55
CA HIS A 155 -31.34 6.39 2.95
C HIS A 155 -31.74 5.00 3.49
N THR A 156 -31.04 3.96 3.03
CA THR A 156 -31.30 2.57 3.45
C THR A 156 -30.99 2.38 4.93
N HIS A 157 -31.49 1.32 5.55
CA HIS A 157 -31.22 1.02 6.97
C HIS A 157 -29.72 1.12 7.30
N TRP A 158 -29.38 1.78 8.42
CA TRP A 158 -28.01 2.13 8.84
C TRP A 158 -27.00 0.97 8.82
N ILE A 159 -27.46 -0.28 8.92
CA ILE A 159 -26.60 -1.47 8.88
C ILE A 159 -26.02 -1.72 7.48
N VAL A 160 -26.73 -1.34 6.42
CA VAL A 160 -26.35 -1.57 5.02
C VAL A 160 -25.05 -0.82 4.67
N PRO A 161 -24.89 0.49 4.96
CA PRO A 161 -23.61 1.15 4.75
C PRO A 161 -22.47 0.60 5.64
N ILE A 162 -22.76 0.13 6.87
CA ILE A 162 -21.73 -0.51 7.72
C ILE A 162 -21.22 -1.82 7.08
N ILE A 163 -22.12 -2.64 6.55
CA ILE A 163 -21.74 -3.85 5.79
C ILE A 163 -21.00 -3.45 4.51
N GLY A 164 -21.44 -2.39 3.84
CA GLY A 164 -20.76 -1.85 2.66
C GLY A 164 -19.32 -1.43 2.92
N LEU A 165 -18.96 -1.04 4.14
CA LEU A 165 -17.59 -0.70 4.54
C LEU A 165 -16.68 -1.92 4.79
N PHE A 166 -17.24 -3.10 5.04
CA PHE A 166 -16.47 -4.31 5.33
C PHE A 166 -15.54 -4.73 4.16
N PRO A 167 -16.02 -4.80 2.90
CA PRO A 167 -15.16 -5.11 1.76
C PRO A 167 -13.99 -4.14 1.58
N PHE A 168 -14.15 -2.85 1.94
CA PHE A 168 -13.05 -1.88 1.86
C PHE A 168 -11.90 -2.30 2.77
N GLY A 169 -12.18 -2.67 4.02
CA GLY A 169 -11.16 -3.12 4.96
C GLY A 169 -10.40 -4.34 4.46
N VAL A 170 -11.13 -5.33 3.93
CA VAL A 170 -10.53 -6.56 3.35
C VAL A 170 -9.64 -6.22 2.16
N GLY A 171 -10.16 -5.45 1.21
CA GLY A 171 -9.44 -5.06 0.00
C GLY A 171 -8.19 -4.23 0.30
N MET A 172 -8.32 -3.28 1.22
CA MET A 172 -7.23 -2.39 1.63
C MET A 172 -6.04 -3.17 2.21
N ILE A 173 -6.28 -4.13 3.12
CA ILE A 173 -5.19 -4.93 3.70
C ILE A 173 -4.47 -5.76 2.64
N GLY A 174 -5.22 -6.43 1.76
CA GLY A 174 -4.63 -7.23 0.69
C GLY A 174 -3.73 -6.40 -0.23
N ILE A 175 -4.20 -5.22 -0.65
CA ILE A 175 -3.43 -4.26 -1.44
C ILE A 175 -2.20 -3.78 -0.67
N PHE A 176 -2.39 -3.31 0.57
CA PHE A 176 -1.32 -2.69 1.36
C PHE A 176 -0.18 -3.65 1.62
N VAL A 177 -0.49 -4.84 2.11
CA VAL A 177 0.52 -5.85 2.46
C VAL A 177 1.18 -6.37 1.20
N GLY A 178 0.39 -6.68 0.16
CA GLY A 178 0.94 -7.26 -1.07
C GLY A 178 1.83 -6.29 -1.85
N LEU A 179 1.46 -5.02 -1.96
CA LEU A 179 2.28 -4.00 -2.64
C LEU A 179 3.53 -3.60 -1.82
N GLN A 180 3.42 -3.44 -0.50
CA GLN A 180 4.59 -3.15 0.33
C GLN A 180 5.62 -4.27 0.28
N THR A 181 5.15 -5.51 0.37
CA THR A 181 6.04 -6.67 0.31
C THR A 181 6.61 -6.91 -1.09
N TYR A 182 5.87 -6.58 -2.15
CA TYR A 182 6.42 -6.55 -3.51
C TYR A 182 7.61 -5.59 -3.65
N VAL A 183 7.53 -4.38 -3.06
CA VAL A 183 8.63 -3.41 -3.11
C VAL A 183 9.85 -3.89 -2.31
N ILE A 184 9.63 -4.50 -1.14
CA ILE A 184 10.70 -5.09 -0.32
C ILE A 184 11.45 -6.17 -1.11
N ASP A 185 10.72 -7.07 -1.76
CA ASP A 185 11.33 -8.20 -2.47
C ASP A 185 11.92 -7.81 -3.82
N SER A 186 11.34 -6.82 -4.51
CA SER A 186 11.86 -6.33 -5.80
C SER A 186 13.13 -5.50 -5.64
N TYR A 187 13.26 -4.76 -4.54
CA TYR A 187 14.39 -3.86 -4.27
C TYR A 187 14.97 -4.04 -2.86
N PRO A 188 15.58 -5.19 -2.50
CA PRO A 188 16.04 -5.45 -1.13
C PRO A 188 17.04 -4.39 -0.61
N ARG A 189 17.91 -3.88 -1.50
CA ARG A 189 18.92 -2.86 -1.17
C ARG A 189 18.31 -1.48 -0.86
N TYR A 190 17.16 -1.17 -1.44
CA TYR A 190 16.46 0.11 -1.29
C TYR A 190 15.10 -0.05 -0.59
N ALA A 191 14.84 -1.20 0.04
CA ALA A 191 13.54 -1.52 0.62
C ALA A 191 13.09 -0.47 1.64
N ALA A 192 13.99 -0.08 2.57
CA ALA A 192 13.71 0.93 3.58
C ALA A 192 13.35 2.30 2.95
N SER A 193 14.11 2.74 1.94
CA SER A 193 13.84 4.01 1.25
C SER A 193 12.59 3.95 0.38
N GLY A 194 12.27 2.80 -0.22
CA GLY A 194 11.03 2.58 -0.97
C GLY A 194 9.80 2.60 -0.07
N LEU A 195 9.86 1.96 1.10
CA LEU A 195 8.81 2.03 2.12
C LEU A 195 8.63 3.46 2.65
N ALA A 196 9.71 4.20 2.85
CA ALA A 196 9.64 5.61 3.20
C ALA A 196 8.94 6.43 2.10
N ALA A 197 9.24 6.19 0.82
CA ALA A 197 8.60 6.88 -0.30
C ALA A 197 7.08 6.62 -0.35
N ILE A 198 6.68 5.36 -0.14
CA ILE A 198 5.28 4.96 -0.02
C ILE A 198 4.62 5.68 1.18
N THR A 199 5.31 5.75 2.31
CA THR A 199 4.79 6.38 3.55
C THR A 199 4.60 7.89 3.36
N VAL A 200 5.56 8.59 2.74
CA VAL A 200 5.42 10.02 2.46
C VAL A 200 4.27 10.26 1.48
N SER A 201 4.20 9.48 0.40
CA SER A 201 3.14 9.61 -0.60
C SER A 201 1.76 9.37 0.00
N ARG A 202 1.59 8.30 0.79
CA ARG A 202 0.30 7.99 1.42
C ARG A 202 -0.07 9.05 2.45
N SER A 203 0.87 9.56 3.25
CA SER A 203 0.59 10.60 4.24
C SER A 203 0.16 11.90 3.57
N LEU A 204 0.76 12.26 2.43
CA LEU A 204 0.35 13.42 1.66
C LEU A 204 -1.09 13.29 1.15
N PHE A 205 -1.44 12.15 0.53
CA PHE A 205 -2.80 11.92 0.06
C PHE A 205 -3.80 11.77 1.21
N GLY A 206 -3.41 11.15 2.32
CA GLY A 206 -4.21 11.06 3.54
C GLY A 206 -4.53 12.41 4.17
N ALA A 207 -3.67 13.43 3.98
CA ALA A 207 -3.93 14.79 4.41
C ALA A 207 -4.75 15.60 3.39
N LEU A 208 -4.46 15.44 2.09
CA LEU A 208 -5.06 16.25 1.02
C LEU A 208 -6.45 15.79 0.58
N LEU A 209 -6.71 14.47 0.47
CA LEU A 209 -8.01 13.97 0.01
C LEU A 209 -9.18 14.37 0.93
N PRO A 210 -9.06 14.24 2.27
CA PRO A 210 -10.14 14.68 3.17
C PRO A 210 -10.46 16.16 3.07
N LEU A 211 -9.47 17.00 2.72
CA LEU A 211 -9.70 18.43 2.51
C LEU A 211 -10.58 18.70 1.28
N ALA A 212 -10.44 17.88 0.23
CA ALA A 212 -11.28 17.94 -0.97
C ALA A 212 -12.65 17.23 -0.79
N GLY A 213 -12.77 16.33 0.19
CA GLY A 213 -13.96 15.51 0.43
C GLY A 213 -15.27 16.32 0.57
N PRO A 214 -15.37 17.31 1.47
CA PRO A 214 -16.58 18.11 1.64
C PRO A 214 -17.03 18.83 0.37
N TYR A 215 -16.10 19.37 -0.42
CA TYR A 215 -16.41 20.02 -1.69
C TYR A 215 -16.93 19.01 -2.73
N MET A 216 -16.30 17.84 -2.81
CA MET A 216 -16.74 16.76 -3.68
C MET A 216 -18.16 16.29 -3.34
N TYR A 217 -18.43 16.03 -2.06
CA TYR A 217 -19.76 15.57 -1.62
C TYR A 217 -20.84 16.65 -1.73
N ARG A 218 -20.51 17.93 -1.58
CA ARG A 218 -21.46 19.02 -1.84
C ARG A 218 -21.84 19.14 -3.31
N ALA A 219 -20.90 18.89 -4.22
CA ALA A 219 -21.14 18.98 -5.66
C ALA A 219 -21.83 17.73 -6.25
N LEU A 220 -21.46 16.54 -5.79
CA LEU A 220 -21.89 15.26 -6.37
C LEU A 220 -22.89 14.49 -5.51
N GLY A 221 -23.01 14.82 -4.22
CA GLY A 221 -23.72 14.00 -3.25
C GLY A 221 -22.95 12.72 -2.89
N TYR A 222 -23.49 11.95 -1.94
CA TYR A 222 -22.82 10.77 -1.40
C TYR A 222 -22.71 9.61 -2.40
N GLY A 223 -23.71 9.33 -3.23
CA GLY A 223 -23.65 8.21 -4.17
C GLY A 223 -22.71 8.46 -5.34
N TRP A 224 -22.84 9.59 -6.04
CA TRP A 224 -21.90 9.92 -7.13
C TRP A 224 -20.50 10.26 -6.62
N GLY A 225 -20.36 10.92 -5.46
CA GLY A 225 -19.06 11.18 -4.84
C GLY A 225 -18.30 9.89 -4.53
N ASN A 226 -18.96 8.90 -3.93
CA ASN A 226 -18.35 7.59 -3.71
C ASN A 226 -18.20 6.79 -5.01
N SER A 227 -19.10 6.92 -5.98
CA SER A 227 -18.97 6.26 -7.29
C SER A 227 -17.74 6.77 -8.05
N LEU A 228 -17.41 8.07 -7.95
CA LEU A 228 -16.17 8.63 -8.51
C LEU A 228 -14.94 7.96 -7.89
N LEU A 229 -14.88 7.82 -6.57
CA LEU A 229 -13.82 7.09 -5.87
C LEU A 229 -13.79 5.60 -6.27
N GLY A 230 -14.97 5.00 -6.45
CA GLY A 230 -15.15 3.66 -6.99
C GLY A 230 -14.54 3.50 -8.38
N PHE A 231 -14.80 4.42 -9.31
CA PHE A 231 -14.22 4.39 -10.65
C PHE A 231 -12.71 4.62 -10.65
N VAL A 232 -12.21 5.54 -9.80
CA VAL A 232 -10.77 5.77 -9.64
C VAL A 232 -10.08 4.50 -9.13
N THR A 233 -10.63 3.84 -8.11
CA THR A 233 -10.07 2.60 -7.57
C THR A 233 -10.22 1.42 -8.53
N LEU A 234 -11.31 1.37 -9.32
CA LEU A 234 -11.51 0.41 -10.40
C LEU A 234 -10.46 0.57 -11.50
N ALA A 235 -10.14 1.80 -11.90
CA ALA A 235 -9.12 2.10 -12.89
C ALA A 235 -7.70 1.70 -12.44
N LEU A 236 -7.48 1.54 -11.13
CA LEU A 236 -6.22 1.05 -10.58
C LEU A 236 -6.12 -0.49 -10.62
N ILE A 237 -7.22 -1.26 -10.74
CA ILE A 237 -7.18 -2.75 -10.77
C ILE A 237 -6.26 -3.34 -11.85
N PRO A 238 -6.20 -2.82 -13.09
CA PRO A 238 -5.31 -3.35 -14.12
C PRO A 238 -3.83 -3.19 -13.77
N MET A 239 -3.48 -2.27 -12.85
CA MET A 239 -2.09 -1.97 -12.52
C MET A 239 -1.35 -3.22 -11.99
N PRO A 240 -1.80 -3.93 -10.94
CA PRO A 240 -1.18 -5.19 -10.52
C PRO A 240 -1.03 -6.24 -11.63
N VAL A 241 -1.99 -6.32 -12.56
CA VAL A 241 -1.96 -7.26 -13.70
C VAL A 241 -0.85 -6.89 -14.70
N ILE A 242 -0.75 -5.60 -15.03
CA ILE A 242 0.30 -5.07 -15.92
C ILE A 242 1.67 -5.31 -15.29
N PHE A 243 1.81 -5.07 -13.99
CA PHE A 243 3.06 -5.30 -13.27
C PHE A 243 3.41 -6.78 -13.15
N TYR A 244 2.42 -7.67 -13.05
CA TYR A 244 2.67 -9.11 -13.11
C TYR A 244 3.27 -9.53 -14.47
N ARG A 245 2.76 -8.97 -15.58
CA ARG A 245 3.21 -9.35 -16.93
C ARG A 245 4.50 -8.66 -17.37
N PHE A 246 4.69 -7.39 -17.01
CA PHE A 246 5.82 -6.56 -17.46
C PHE A 246 6.84 -6.24 -16.36
N GLY A 247 6.56 -6.60 -15.09
CA GLY A 247 7.39 -6.26 -13.94
C GLY A 247 8.81 -6.79 -14.05
N ARG A 248 8.99 -8.00 -14.59
CA ARG A 248 10.32 -8.58 -14.82
C ARG A 248 11.16 -7.74 -15.80
N VAL A 249 10.57 -7.31 -16.92
CA VAL A 249 11.24 -6.49 -17.94
C VAL A 249 11.53 -5.08 -17.41
N LEU A 250 10.59 -4.47 -16.68
CA LEU A 250 10.81 -3.16 -16.07
C LEU A 250 11.85 -3.22 -14.94
N ARG A 251 11.91 -4.31 -14.17
CA ARG A 251 12.89 -4.51 -13.10
C ARG A 251 14.30 -4.65 -13.67
N GLU A 252 14.47 -5.46 -14.73
CA GLU A 252 15.76 -5.62 -15.42
C GLU A 252 16.28 -4.28 -15.97
N ARG A 253 15.38 -3.43 -16.52
CA ARG A 253 15.73 -2.06 -16.96
C ARG A 253 16.02 -1.10 -15.80
N ALA A 254 15.27 -1.19 -14.70
CA ALA A 254 15.45 -0.31 -13.55
C ALA A 254 16.82 -0.55 -12.87
N VAL A 255 17.28 -1.79 -12.78
CA VAL A 255 18.62 -2.14 -12.25
C VAL A 255 19.74 -1.53 -13.11
N GLY A 256 19.52 -1.37 -14.42
CA GLY A 256 20.47 -0.70 -15.32
C GLY A 256 20.65 0.80 -15.03
N ASN A 257 19.62 1.49 -14.52
CA ASN A 257 19.65 2.92 -14.24
C ASN A 257 20.27 3.29 -12.88
N PHE A 258 20.62 2.29 -12.06
CA PHE A 258 21.25 2.47 -10.74
C PHE A 258 22.69 1.91 -10.66
N LYS A 259 23.27 1.50 -11.81
CA LYS A 259 24.73 1.37 -11.97
C LYS A 259 25.31 2.73 -12.31
#